data_AF-A0A6N7XLT0-F1
#
_entry.id   AF-A0A6N7XLT0-F1
#
_cell.length_a   1.000
_cell.length_b   1.000
_cell.length_c   1.000
_cell.angle_alpha   90.00
_cell.angle_beta   90.00
_cell.angle_gamma   90.00
#
_symmetry.space_group_name_H-M   'P 1'
#
loop_
_entity.id
_entity.type
_entity.pdbx_description
1 polymer ?
#
loop_
_entity_poly.entity_id
_entity_poly.type
_entity_poly.pdbx_seq_one_letter_code
_entity_poly.pdbx_strand_id
1 'polypeptide(L)'
;MKNKKNIKLILLVVLGTLVISLSGCAIIRDKLATIRGDLIGVHFNISTYDHYANKTLSLEGSKITVGLFENDANKDLESTGFGSSVLEITINGDEMLQVGNTVIFAEDGLDMVEGFQVPTDINVESGGGFVPLDRYINDFKNKIGKEKTVIISSQMGIPIGVYQGKSVYVTVPDNLPKMTRLNIDGKSLYIHRANYIIIDSNLIK
;
A
#
# COMPACT_ATOMS: atom_id res chain seq x y z
N MET A 1 49.63 34.77 2.38
CA MET A 1 49.19 33.49 1.75
C MET A 1 48.35 32.55 2.64
N LYS A 2 48.11 32.83 3.94
CA LYS A 2 47.33 31.94 4.84
C LYS A 2 45.80 31.97 4.62
N ASN A 3 45.20 33.10 4.23
CA ASN A 3 43.73 33.21 4.12
C ASN A 3 43.09 32.49 2.92
N LYS A 4 43.83 32.27 1.81
CA LYS A 4 43.28 31.59 0.62
C LYS A 4 43.06 30.08 0.83
N LYS A 5 43.81 29.44 1.74
CA LYS A 5 43.71 27.99 2.03
C LYS A 5 42.46 27.68 2.86
N ASN A 6 42.10 28.57 3.79
CA ASN A 6 40.92 28.44 4.63
C ASN A 6 39.62 28.70 3.84
N ILE A 7 39.62 29.66 2.90
CA ILE A 7 38.47 29.93 2.03
C ILE A 7 38.18 28.74 1.11
N LYS A 8 39.21 28.09 0.56
CA LYS A 8 39.04 26.88 -0.26
C LYS A 8 38.45 25.71 0.54
N LEU A 9 38.86 25.55 1.81
CA LEU A 9 38.34 24.51 2.69
C LEU A 9 36.86 24.74 3.03
N ILE A 10 36.48 25.99 3.31
CA ILE A 10 35.08 26.37 3.59
C ILE A 10 34.21 26.14 2.36
N LEU A 11 34.68 26.52 1.16
CA LEU A 11 33.95 26.27 -0.09
C LEU A 11 33.76 24.78 -0.38
N LEU A 12 34.72 23.93 -0.02
CA LEU A 12 34.65 22.48 -0.21
C LEU A 12 33.67 21.82 0.78
N VAL A 13 33.58 22.34 2.00
CA VAL A 13 32.59 21.90 3.01
C VAL A 13 31.18 22.33 2.62
N VAL A 14 30.99 23.57 2.15
CA VAL A 14 29.69 24.08 1.68
C VAL A 14 29.23 23.34 0.42
N LEU A 15 30.15 23.02 -0.49
CA LEU A 15 29.82 22.23 -1.68
C LEU A 15 29.52 20.77 -1.31
N GLY A 16 30.22 20.20 -0.31
CA GLY A 16 29.95 18.86 0.21
C GLY A 16 28.58 18.74 0.89
N THR A 17 28.16 19.74 1.68
CA THR A 17 26.83 19.75 2.30
C THR A 17 25.70 19.96 1.30
N LEU A 18 25.96 20.64 0.17
CA LEU A 18 25.01 20.83 -0.93
C LEU A 18 24.79 19.56 -1.76
N VAL A 19 25.79 18.66 -1.85
CA VAL A 19 25.65 17.38 -2.56
C VAL A 19 24.86 16.37 -1.72
N ILE A 20 24.98 16.42 -0.39
CA ILE A 20 24.23 15.53 0.53
C ILE A 20 22.73 15.91 0.59
N SER A 21 22.38 17.18 0.34
CA SER A 21 20.99 17.63 0.37
C SER A 21 20.17 17.25 -0.87
N LEU A 22 20.79 16.98 -2.02
CA LEU A 22 20.06 16.64 -3.26
C LEU A 22 19.67 15.15 -3.35
N SER A 23 20.41 14.25 -2.69
CA SER A 23 20.10 12.80 -2.71
C SER A 23 19.26 12.34 -1.50
N GLY A 24 19.14 13.17 -0.47
CA GLY A 24 18.48 12.83 0.80
C GLY A 24 16.99 13.18 0.88
N CYS A 25 16.47 14.08 0.03
CA CYS A 25 15.10 14.59 0.20
C CYS A 25 14.00 13.55 -0.03
N ALA A 26 14.21 12.53 -0.87
CA ALA A 26 13.21 11.49 -1.08
C ALA A 26 13.07 10.58 0.16
N ILE A 27 14.20 10.10 0.69
CA ILE A 27 14.24 9.20 1.86
C ILE A 27 13.90 9.94 3.15
N ILE A 28 14.29 11.22 3.28
CA ILE A 28 13.99 12.05 4.44
C ILE A 28 12.51 12.47 4.43
N ARG A 29 11.91 12.79 3.27
CA ARG A 29 10.45 13.00 3.18
C ARG A 29 9.68 11.73 3.53
N ASP A 30 10.14 10.58 3.03
CA ASP A 30 9.56 9.26 3.35
C ASP A 30 9.62 8.98 4.86
N LYS A 31 10.78 9.20 5.50
CA LYS A 31 10.95 9.07 6.96
C LYS A 31 10.20 10.13 7.79
N LEU A 32 10.02 11.36 7.30
CA LEU A 32 9.33 12.42 8.04
C LEU A 32 7.81 12.24 8.03
N ALA A 33 7.25 11.68 6.94
CA ALA A 33 5.85 11.24 6.88
C ALA A 33 5.58 10.00 7.77
N THR A 34 6.63 9.30 8.21
CA THR A 34 6.49 8.02 8.93
C THR A 34 6.16 8.18 10.41
N ILE A 35 6.19 9.38 11.02
CA ILE A 35 6.11 9.53 12.50
C ILE A 35 4.72 9.20 13.10
N ARG A 36 3.64 9.07 12.31
CA ARG A 36 2.36 8.46 12.73
C ARG A 36 1.56 7.88 11.58
N GLY A 37 2.00 6.78 10.93
CA GLY A 37 1.17 6.12 9.90
C GLY A 37 0.58 7.07 8.83
N ASP A 38 1.29 8.17 8.58
CA ASP A 38 0.73 9.38 7.99
C ASP A 38 1.00 9.29 6.50
N LEU A 39 -0.03 9.00 5.72
CA LEU A 39 0.02 9.01 4.25
C LEU A 39 -0.18 10.46 3.77
N ILE A 40 0.70 11.36 4.19
CA ILE A 40 0.57 12.79 3.98
C ILE A 40 1.29 13.23 2.70
N GLY A 41 0.56 13.93 1.82
CA GLY A 41 1.13 14.64 0.67
C GLY A 41 0.99 13.91 -0.68
N VAL A 42 0.16 12.88 -0.72
CA VAL A 42 -0.16 12.09 -1.92
C VAL A 42 -1.66 11.77 -1.89
N HIS A 43 -2.35 11.88 -3.02
CA HIS A 43 -3.76 11.53 -3.13
C HIS A 43 -3.93 10.02 -3.31
N PHE A 44 -4.90 9.45 -2.59
CA PHE A 44 -5.22 8.03 -2.65
C PHE A 44 -6.69 7.79 -2.93
N ASN A 45 -6.95 6.75 -3.72
CA ASN A 45 -8.23 6.07 -3.80
C ASN A 45 -8.27 4.95 -2.76
N ILE A 46 -9.27 4.99 -1.87
CA ILE A 46 -9.45 4.05 -0.77
C ILE A 46 -10.67 3.20 -1.08
N SER A 47 -10.49 1.89 -1.17
CA SER A 47 -11.59 0.95 -1.43
C SER A 47 -11.64 -0.11 -0.33
N THR A 48 -12.85 -0.40 0.14
CA THR A 48 -13.10 -1.52 1.06
C THR A 48 -13.82 -2.64 0.33
N TYR A 49 -13.46 -3.87 0.65
CA TYR A 49 -14.05 -5.07 0.05
C TYR A 49 -14.47 -6.05 1.13
N ASP A 50 -15.64 -6.67 0.94
CA ASP A 50 -16.08 -7.79 1.78
C ASP A 50 -15.22 -9.04 1.54
N HIS A 51 -15.51 -10.12 2.26
CA HIS A 51 -14.79 -11.40 2.11
C HIS A 51 -14.93 -12.01 0.72
N TYR A 52 -15.97 -11.63 -0.03
CA TYR A 52 -16.30 -12.11 -1.36
C TYR A 52 -15.74 -11.22 -2.48
N ALA A 53 -14.85 -10.28 -2.15
CA ALA A 53 -14.25 -9.32 -3.07
C ALA A 53 -15.23 -8.31 -3.69
N ASN A 54 -16.45 -8.16 -3.12
CA ASN A 54 -17.35 -7.10 -3.54
C ASN A 54 -16.89 -5.78 -2.93
N LYS A 55 -16.76 -4.75 -3.77
CA LYS A 55 -16.47 -3.40 -3.29
C LYS A 55 -17.67 -2.86 -2.53
N THR A 56 -17.48 -2.53 -1.25
CA THR A 56 -18.57 -2.03 -0.37
C THR A 56 -18.47 -0.52 -0.12
N LEU A 57 -17.28 0.06 -0.28
CA LEU A 57 -17.04 1.49 -0.07
C LEU A 57 -15.91 1.97 -0.98
N SER A 58 -16.03 3.21 -1.45
CA SER A 58 -14.99 3.93 -2.19
C SER A 58 -14.91 5.35 -1.65
N LEU A 59 -13.71 5.77 -1.24
CA LEU A 59 -13.40 7.10 -0.72
C LEU A 59 -12.12 7.61 -1.38
N GLU A 60 -11.85 8.90 -1.26
CA GLU A 60 -10.64 9.52 -1.78
C GLU A 60 -10.11 10.61 -0.83
N GLY A 61 -8.81 10.87 -0.84
CA GLY A 61 -8.23 11.94 -0.04
C GLY A 61 -6.71 12.07 -0.12
N SER A 62 -6.20 13.21 0.36
CA SER A 62 -4.78 13.59 0.26
C SER A 62 -4.06 13.70 1.61
N LYS A 63 -4.83 13.69 2.70
CA LYS A 63 -4.31 13.70 4.07
C LYS A 63 -4.95 12.54 4.80
N ILE A 64 -4.25 11.41 4.83
CA ILE A 64 -4.76 10.18 5.42
C ILE A 64 -3.87 9.77 6.58
N THR A 65 -4.48 9.45 7.71
CA THR A 65 -3.81 8.86 8.87
C THR A 65 -4.49 7.54 9.18
N VAL A 66 -3.71 6.50 9.45
CA VAL A 66 -4.22 5.17 9.79
C VAL A 66 -3.58 4.69 11.09
N GLY A 67 -4.41 4.29 12.05
CA GLY A 67 -4.01 3.79 13.35
C GLY A 67 -4.89 2.63 13.84
N LEU A 68 -4.55 2.06 14.99
CA LEU A 68 -5.48 1.22 15.74
C LEU A 68 -6.36 2.12 16.58
N PHE A 69 -7.65 1.77 16.68
CA PHE A 69 -8.56 2.42 17.61
C PHE A 69 -7.98 2.41 19.02
N GLU A 70 -7.88 3.58 19.62
CA GLU A 70 -7.30 3.75 20.94
C GLU A 70 -8.22 3.20 22.05
N ASN A 71 -7.78 2.12 22.72
CA ASN A 71 -8.37 1.64 23.97
C ASN A 71 -7.26 1.36 25.01
N ASP A 72 -7.63 1.15 26.27
CA ASP A 72 -6.66 0.93 27.36
C ASP A 72 -5.69 -0.23 27.06
N ALA A 73 -6.17 -1.26 26.36
CA ALA A 73 -5.36 -2.41 25.95
C ALA A 73 -4.43 -2.14 24.75
N ASN A 74 -4.74 -1.17 23.89
CA ASN A 74 -3.88 -0.74 22.79
C ASN A 74 -2.87 0.33 23.23
N LYS A 75 -3.12 1.01 24.36
CA LYS A 75 -2.22 2.03 24.94
C LYS A 75 -1.14 1.44 25.85
N ASP A 76 -1.49 0.40 26.59
CA ASP A 76 -0.61 -0.20 27.59
C ASP A 76 -0.38 -1.68 27.29
N LEU A 77 0.88 -2.04 27.03
CA LEU A 77 1.30 -3.43 26.78
C LEU A 77 1.12 -4.33 28.01
N GLU A 78 1.03 -3.76 29.22
CA GLU A 78 0.77 -4.50 30.46
C GLU A 78 -0.73 -4.65 30.78
N SER A 79 -1.60 -4.05 29.96
CA SER A 79 -3.05 -4.17 30.12
C SER A 79 -3.51 -5.61 29.91
N THR A 80 -4.40 -6.07 30.80
CA THR A 80 -5.05 -7.39 30.71
C THR A 80 -6.30 -7.39 29.82
N GLY A 81 -6.63 -6.24 29.22
CA GLY A 81 -7.78 -6.08 28.32
C GLY A 81 -7.52 -6.65 26.91
N PHE A 82 -8.57 -6.71 26.09
CA PHE A 82 -8.45 -7.15 24.70
C PHE A 82 -8.02 -6.00 23.79
N GLY A 83 -6.85 -6.13 23.15
CA GLY A 83 -6.39 -5.20 22.12
C GLY A 83 -7.34 -5.17 20.93
N SER A 84 -7.78 -3.98 20.54
CA SER A 84 -8.70 -3.81 19.42
C SER A 84 -7.96 -3.95 18.09
N SER A 85 -8.50 -4.77 17.17
CA SER A 85 -8.05 -4.81 15.76
C SER A 85 -8.87 -3.88 14.87
N VAL A 86 -9.64 -2.96 15.45
CA VAL A 86 -10.35 -1.90 14.73
C VAL A 86 -9.31 -0.92 14.20
N LEU A 87 -9.35 -0.67 12.90
CA LEU A 87 -8.61 0.42 12.28
C LEU A 87 -9.38 1.73 12.47
N GLU A 88 -8.65 2.77 12.85
CA GLU A 88 -9.11 4.14 12.85
C GLU A 88 -8.43 4.85 11.68
N ILE A 89 -9.23 5.36 10.74
CA ILE A 89 -8.75 5.95 9.51
C ILE A 89 -9.33 7.35 9.41
N THR A 90 -8.47 8.36 9.39
CA THR A 90 -8.85 9.76 9.19
C THR A 90 -8.52 10.16 7.77
N ILE A 91 -9.49 10.71 7.04
CA ILE A 91 -9.36 11.15 5.65
C ILE A 91 -9.75 12.63 5.59
N ASN A 92 -8.80 13.50 5.26
CA ASN A 92 -9.01 14.95 5.15
C ASN A 92 -9.63 15.62 6.41
N GLY A 93 -9.57 14.97 7.57
CA GLY A 93 -10.14 15.46 8.83
C GLY A 93 -11.40 14.73 9.29
N ASP A 94 -12.03 13.94 8.41
CA ASP A 94 -13.18 13.11 8.75
C ASP A 94 -12.73 11.68 9.11
N GLU A 95 -13.41 11.06 10.07
CA GLU A 95 -13.01 9.76 10.64
C GLU A 95 -13.91 8.62 10.15
N MET A 96 -13.29 7.46 9.92
CA MET A 96 -13.98 6.18 9.81
C MET A 96 -13.31 5.10 10.66
N LEU A 97 -14.13 4.30 11.33
CA LEU A 97 -13.69 3.08 12.01
C LEU A 97 -13.97 1.88 11.11
N GLN A 98 -12.95 1.06 10.90
CA GLN A 98 -13.01 -0.09 10.00
C GLN A 98 -12.60 -1.37 10.72
N VAL A 99 -13.38 -2.43 10.51
CA VAL A 99 -13.11 -3.75 11.09
C VAL A 99 -13.38 -4.83 10.05
N GLY A 100 -12.50 -5.83 9.99
CA GLY A 100 -12.82 -7.14 9.40
C GLY A 100 -12.91 -7.22 7.88
N ASN A 101 -12.95 -6.09 7.17
CA ASN A 101 -12.96 -6.06 5.70
C ASN A 101 -11.54 -5.85 5.13
N THR A 102 -11.37 -6.19 3.86
CA THR A 102 -10.15 -5.83 3.10
C THR A 102 -10.19 -4.34 2.83
N VAL A 103 -9.05 -3.64 3.00
CA VAL A 103 -8.93 -2.22 2.66
C VAL A 103 -7.70 -2.01 1.80
N ILE A 104 -7.87 -1.28 0.69
CA ILE A 104 -6.80 -0.96 -0.25
C ILE A 104 -6.73 0.55 -0.42
N PHE A 105 -5.54 1.12 -0.27
CA PHE A 105 -5.22 2.52 -0.55
C PHE A 105 -4.30 2.53 -1.78
N ALA A 106 -4.81 2.97 -2.92
CA ALA A 106 -4.04 3.08 -4.16
C ALA A 106 -3.71 4.54 -4.45
N GLU A 107 -2.41 4.85 -4.51
CA GLU A 107 -1.93 6.18 -4.91
C GLU A 107 -2.36 6.52 -6.34
N ASP A 108 -2.65 7.79 -6.60
CA ASP A 108 -3.14 8.24 -7.91
C ASP A 108 -2.25 7.81 -9.10
N GLY A 109 -2.95 7.32 -10.13
CA GLY A 109 -2.37 6.73 -11.34
C GLY A 109 -1.65 5.40 -11.11
N LEU A 110 -1.91 4.74 -9.98
CA LEU A 110 -1.71 3.30 -9.84
C LEU A 110 -3.03 2.61 -10.15
N ASP A 111 -3.28 2.39 -11.44
CA ASP A 111 -4.54 1.85 -11.92
C ASP A 111 -4.50 0.33 -12.01
N MET A 112 -5.64 -0.30 -11.75
CA MET A 112 -5.82 -1.73 -12.01
C MET A 112 -5.81 -1.99 -13.51
N VAL A 113 -5.33 -3.16 -13.91
CA VAL A 113 -5.42 -3.65 -15.29
C VAL A 113 -6.89 -3.74 -15.69
N GLU A 114 -7.27 -3.00 -16.72
CA GLU A 114 -8.66 -2.93 -17.20
C GLU A 114 -9.21 -4.30 -17.60
N GLY A 115 -10.53 -4.49 -17.50
CA GLY A 115 -11.18 -5.71 -17.98
C GLY A 115 -11.00 -6.93 -17.06
N PHE A 116 -10.34 -6.74 -15.92
CA PHE A 116 -10.47 -7.66 -14.80
C PHE A 116 -11.91 -7.61 -14.29
N GLN A 117 -12.70 -8.65 -14.59
CA GLN A 117 -14.05 -8.81 -14.05
C GLN A 117 -14.04 -9.97 -13.08
N VAL A 118 -14.41 -9.70 -11.83
CA VAL A 118 -14.71 -10.76 -10.87
C VAL A 118 -16.02 -11.42 -11.35
N PRO A 119 -16.05 -12.73 -11.60
CA PRO A 119 -17.27 -13.39 -12.06
C PRO A 119 -18.37 -13.20 -11.01
N THR A 120 -19.57 -12.86 -11.50
CA THR A 120 -20.76 -12.65 -10.67
C THR A 120 -21.27 -13.94 -10.04
N ASP A 121 -20.93 -15.09 -10.62
CA ASP A 121 -21.34 -16.41 -10.17
C ASP A 121 -20.14 -17.21 -9.65
N ILE A 122 -19.89 -17.12 -8.35
CA ILE A 122 -19.02 -18.09 -7.66
C ILE A 122 -19.92 -19.26 -7.26
N ASN A 123 -19.94 -20.31 -8.08
CA ASN A 123 -20.72 -21.51 -7.77
C ASN A 123 -20.00 -22.31 -6.68
N VAL A 124 -20.31 -22.01 -5.40
CA VAL A 124 -19.70 -22.68 -4.24
C VAL A 124 -20.45 -23.99 -3.96
N GLU A 125 -20.22 -25.01 -4.79
CA GLU A 125 -20.88 -26.32 -4.61
C GLU A 125 -20.31 -27.12 -3.42
N SER A 126 -19.17 -26.73 -2.87
CA SER A 126 -18.57 -27.35 -1.68
C SER A 126 -17.72 -26.33 -0.93
N GLY A 127 -17.96 -26.20 0.38
CA GLY A 127 -17.40 -25.16 1.25
C GLY A 127 -15.91 -24.87 1.03
N GLY A 128 -15.62 -23.63 0.66
CA GLY A 128 -14.28 -23.13 0.34
C GLY A 128 -14.31 -22.42 -1.01
N GLY A 129 -14.41 -21.08 -0.99
CA GLY A 129 -14.43 -20.22 -2.18
C GLY A 129 -13.09 -20.17 -2.90
N PHE A 130 -12.56 -21.32 -3.32
CA PHE A 130 -11.36 -21.42 -4.12
C PHE A 130 -11.75 -21.17 -5.58
N VAL A 131 -11.41 -19.99 -6.10
CA VAL A 131 -11.60 -19.70 -7.53
C VAL A 131 -10.26 -19.88 -8.25
N PRO A 132 -10.16 -20.73 -9.29
CA PRO A 132 -8.89 -21.02 -9.94
C PRO A 132 -8.26 -19.79 -10.58
N LEU A 133 -7.11 -19.37 -10.05
CA LEU A 133 -6.35 -18.21 -10.50
C LEU A 133 -6.03 -18.27 -12.01
N ASP A 134 -5.81 -19.48 -12.55
CA ASP A 134 -5.49 -19.72 -13.95
C ASP A 134 -6.57 -19.23 -14.92
N ARG A 135 -7.85 -19.30 -14.52
CA ARG A 135 -8.96 -18.82 -15.35
C ARG A 135 -8.90 -17.31 -15.50
N TYR A 136 -8.61 -16.60 -14.41
CA TYR A 136 -8.47 -15.15 -14.40
C TYR A 136 -7.24 -14.70 -15.18
N ILE A 137 -6.12 -15.39 -15.01
CA ILE A 137 -4.87 -15.08 -15.71
C ILE A 137 -5.11 -15.02 -17.22
N ASN A 138 -5.87 -15.95 -17.79
CA ASN A 138 -6.20 -15.95 -19.22
C ASN A 138 -7.00 -14.72 -19.66
N ASP A 139 -7.91 -14.21 -18.82
CA ASP A 139 -8.79 -13.08 -19.17
C ASP A 139 -8.02 -11.76 -19.28
N PHE A 140 -6.98 -11.55 -18.47
CA PHE A 140 -6.19 -10.32 -18.49
C PHE A 140 -4.79 -10.47 -19.11
N LYS A 141 -4.36 -11.68 -19.47
CA LYS A 141 -3.03 -11.95 -20.05
C LYS A 141 -2.67 -11.02 -21.20
N ASN A 142 -3.61 -10.77 -22.11
CA ASN A 142 -3.40 -9.90 -23.28
C ASN A 142 -3.19 -8.42 -22.92
N LYS A 143 -3.47 -8.04 -21.67
CA LYS A 143 -3.31 -6.67 -21.14
C LYS A 143 -2.10 -6.53 -20.23
N ILE A 144 -1.37 -7.62 -19.99
CA ILE A 144 -0.10 -7.59 -19.26
C ILE A 144 0.97 -7.06 -20.20
N GLY A 145 1.50 -5.89 -19.88
CA GLY A 145 2.53 -5.20 -20.65
C GLY A 145 3.74 -4.79 -19.81
N LYS A 146 3.78 -5.12 -18.52
CA LYS A 146 4.90 -4.82 -17.62
C LYS A 146 5.55 -6.09 -17.09
N GLU A 147 6.77 -5.95 -16.58
CA GLU A 147 7.64 -7.05 -16.15
C GLU A 147 7.12 -7.80 -14.92
N LYS A 148 6.42 -7.11 -14.02
CA LYS A 148 5.82 -7.69 -12.82
C LYS A 148 4.32 -7.50 -12.82
N THR A 149 3.61 -8.55 -12.45
CA THR A 149 2.16 -8.56 -12.23
C THR A 149 1.88 -8.80 -10.75
N VAL A 150 0.98 -8.00 -10.18
CA VAL A 150 0.57 -8.06 -8.78
C VAL A 150 -0.91 -8.36 -8.73
N ILE A 151 -1.28 -9.50 -8.16
CA ILE A 151 -2.68 -9.91 -8.02
C ILE A 151 -3.07 -9.73 -6.56
N ILE A 152 -4.10 -8.92 -6.29
CA ILE A 152 -4.68 -8.74 -4.96
C ILE A 152 -5.97 -9.55 -4.89
N SER A 153 -6.16 -10.27 -3.80
CA SER A 153 -7.33 -11.10 -3.55
C SER A 153 -7.85 -10.88 -2.14
N SER A 154 -9.15 -11.11 -1.93
CA SER A 154 -9.73 -11.17 -0.60
C SER A 154 -9.06 -12.27 0.22
N GLN A 155 -9.32 -12.29 1.53
CA GLN A 155 -8.81 -13.35 2.40
C GLN A 155 -9.31 -14.75 2.01
N MET A 156 -10.45 -14.85 1.30
CA MET A 156 -10.95 -16.10 0.78
C MET A 156 -10.24 -16.55 -0.51
N GLY A 157 -9.31 -15.74 -1.03
CA GLY A 157 -8.63 -16.02 -2.30
C GLY A 157 -9.42 -15.58 -3.53
N ILE A 158 -10.51 -14.84 -3.36
CA ILE A 158 -11.29 -14.31 -4.47
C ILE A 158 -10.58 -13.06 -4.99
N PRO A 159 -10.19 -12.98 -6.27
CA PRO A 159 -9.46 -11.84 -6.79
C PRO A 159 -10.24 -10.52 -6.68
N ILE A 160 -9.54 -9.46 -6.27
CA ILE A 160 -10.05 -8.09 -6.18
C ILE A 160 -9.59 -7.27 -7.37
N GLY A 161 -8.31 -7.40 -7.74
CA GLY A 161 -7.73 -6.59 -8.79
C GLY A 161 -6.30 -7.00 -9.13
N VAL A 162 -5.86 -6.56 -10.30
CA VAL A 162 -4.51 -6.80 -10.81
C VAL A 162 -3.84 -5.46 -11.06
N TYR A 163 -2.62 -5.31 -10.56
CA TYR A 163 -1.73 -4.21 -10.88
C TYR A 163 -0.52 -4.74 -11.65
N GLN A 164 0.20 -3.85 -12.33
CA GLN A 164 1.40 -4.22 -13.06
C GLN A 164 2.43 -3.09 -13.04
N GLY A 165 3.71 -3.45 -13.03
CA GLY A 165 4.80 -2.47 -12.99
C GLY A 165 6.12 -3.08 -13.46
N LYS A 166 7.11 -2.22 -13.72
CA LYS A 166 8.47 -2.67 -14.04
C LYS A 166 9.20 -3.14 -12.78
N SER A 167 9.12 -2.32 -11.73
CA SER A 167 9.70 -2.61 -10.43
C SER A 167 8.61 -2.68 -9.37
N VAL A 168 8.61 -3.78 -8.61
CA VAL A 168 7.69 -4.00 -7.49
C VAL A 168 8.50 -4.45 -6.29
N TYR A 169 8.33 -3.76 -5.16
CA TYR A 169 8.91 -4.18 -3.88
C TYR A 169 7.92 -4.07 -2.73
N VAL A 170 8.09 -4.95 -1.74
CA VAL A 170 7.23 -5.07 -0.56
C VAL A 170 7.90 -4.38 0.62
N THR A 171 7.12 -3.66 1.41
CA THR A 171 7.55 -3.09 2.68
C THR A 171 6.44 -3.28 3.71
N VAL A 172 6.80 -3.72 4.91
CA VAL A 172 5.89 -3.73 6.06
C VAL A 172 6.18 -2.46 6.85
N PRO A 173 5.29 -1.45 6.87
CA PRO A 173 5.56 -0.20 7.56
C PRO A 173 5.47 -0.40 9.08
N ASP A 174 6.52 -0.03 9.81
CA ASP A 174 6.59 -0.21 11.27
C ASP A 174 5.49 0.57 12.03
N ASN A 175 5.04 1.69 11.45
CA ASN A 175 4.10 2.62 12.07
C ASN A 175 2.67 2.51 11.52
N LEU A 176 2.35 1.43 10.79
CA LEU A 176 1.00 1.17 10.30
C LEU A 176 0.46 -0.18 10.81
N PRO A 177 -0.81 -0.24 11.23
CA PRO A 177 -1.38 -1.43 11.84
C PRO A 177 -1.67 -2.55 10.84
N LYS A 178 -0.86 -3.62 10.89
CA LYS A 178 -1.07 -4.85 10.09
C LYS A 178 -1.35 -4.54 8.62
N MET A 179 -0.58 -3.61 8.04
CA MET A 179 -0.65 -3.26 6.63
C MET A 179 0.63 -3.68 5.91
N THR A 180 0.49 -3.98 4.63
CA THR A 180 1.61 -4.15 3.72
C THR A 180 1.58 -3.04 2.69
N ARG A 181 2.73 -2.41 2.42
CA ARG A 181 2.91 -1.48 1.32
C ARG A 181 3.59 -2.20 0.17
N LEU A 182 2.97 -2.17 -1.00
CA LEU A 182 3.64 -2.47 -2.26
C LEU A 182 4.02 -1.16 -2.92
N ASN A 183 5.27 -1.01 -3.30
CA ASN A 183 5.66 0.06 -4.20
C ASN A 183 5.69 -0.50 -5.63
N ILE A 184 4.97 0.15 -6.54
CA ILE A 184 4.87 -0.22 -7.94
C ILE A 184 5.30 1.00 -8.77
N ASP A 185 6.46 0.92 -9.40
CA ASP A 185 7.05 2.00 -10.21
C ASP A 185 7.11 3.37 -9.49
N GLY A 186 7.39 3.37 -8.19
CA GLY A 186 7.48 4.56 -7.36
C GLY A 186 6.18 4.92 -6.62
N LYS A 187 5.03 4.36 -7.01
CA LYS A 187 3.72 4.61 -6.39
C LYS A 187 3.39 3.61 -5.30
N SER A 188 2.59 4.02 -4.33
CA SER A 188 2.26 3.24 -3.14
C SER A 188 0.89 2.58 -3.23
N LEU A 189 0.85 1.29 -2.93
CA LEU A 189 -0.37 0.52 -2.70
C LEU A 189 -0.33 -0.03 -1.27
N TYR A 190 -1.13 0.53 -0.37
CA TYR A 190 -1.27 -0.01 0.98
C TYR A 190 -2.42 -0.99 1.03
N ILE A 191 -2.17 -2.15 1.63
CA ILE A 191 -3.07 -3.27 1.67
C ILE A 191 -3.25 -3.65 3.13
N HIS A 192 -4.50 -3.65 3.59
CA HIS A 192 -4.89 -4.23 4.86
C HIS A 192 -5.77 -5.45 4.60
N ARG A 193 -5.42 -6.57 5.25
CA ARG A 193 -6.26 -7.76 5.34
C ARG A 193 -6.65 -8.35 3.96
N ALA A 194 -5.68 -8.42 3.05
CA ALA A 194 -5.82 -9.07 1.73
C ALA A 194 -4.69 -10.07 1.49
N ASN A 195 -4.91 -10.99 0.56
CA ASN A 195 -3.86 -11.84 0.01
C ASN A 195 -3.26 -11.15 -1.22
N TYR A 196 -1.97 -11.31 -1.47
CA TYR A 196 -1.34 -10.82 -2.70
C TYR A 196 -0.31 -11.79 -3.25
N ILE A 197 -0.16 -11.78 -4.57
CA ILE A 197 0.84 -12.54 -5.30
C ILE A 197 1.58 -11.56 -6.22
N ILE A 198 2.91 -11.58 -6.19
CA ILE A 198 3.75 -10.83 -7.13
C ILE A 198 4.47 -11.86 -7.99
N ILE A 199 4.25 -11.82 -9.30
CA ILE A 199 4.83 -12.75 -10.26
C ILE A 199 5.57 -12.01 -11.35
N ASP A 200 6.62 -12.64 -11.85
CA ASP A 200 7.21 -12.23 -13.11
C ASP A 200 6.20 -12.50 -14.22
N SER A 201 5.89 -11.48 -15.01
CA SER A 201 4.87 -11.58 -16.05
C SER A 201 5.21 -12.62 -17.12
N ASN A 202 6.50 -12.98 -17.29
CA ASN A 202 6.88 -14.04 -18.23
C ASN A 202 6.44 -15.45 -17.77
N LEU A 203 6.08 -15.62 -16.50
CA LEU A 203 5.53 -16.87 -15.97
C LEU A 203 4.04 -17.04 -16.30
N ILE A 204 3.38 -15.97 -16.77
CA ILE A 204 1.98 -15.96 -17.17
C ILE A 204 1.89 -16.45 -18.62
N LYS A 205 1.53 -17.71 -18.79
CA LYS A 205 1.45 -18.43 -20.07
C LYS A 205 0.06 -18.46 -20.69
#